data_AF-A0A3M2S3J6-F1
#
_entry.id   AF-A0A3M2S3J6-F1
#
_cell.length_a   1.000
_cell.length_b   1.000
_cell.length_c   1.000
_cell.angle_alpha   90.00
_cell.angle_beta   90.00
_cell.angle_gamma   90.00
#
_symmetry.space_group_name_H-M   'P 1'
#
loop_
_entity.id
_entity.type
_entity.pdbx_description
1 polymer ?
#
loop_
_entity_poly.entity_id
_entity_poly.type
_entity_poly.pdbx_seq_one_letter_code
_entity_poly.pdbx_strand_id
1 'polypeptide(L)'
;MHALVKAGLGLMVGAATAQTSAPASPPGGSSPPGGSGGSSTVNSGKGLYDLTDGQVVEGGTYSCSDNDTSVFVANNTVSASLVDVTVIKSGNTSNDDSSSFYGLNAAVLAVGNSVLNITGGSVDDVGQGSDGVFAYGNATIYISGTKINVEGGNSGGIEVAGGGTMYASDLTIDSNNKAAIRSDRGGGKLVVDGGVYRTSGPQGAPAVYSTANLTVSNAILTASGSEALVIEGLNELTINNCTVSGNMGVSGTQELHNVMLYQSMSGDAEEGLAEFVMNGGSMEGFSGCMFYVTNTAASVTLIGAELTLSSDSTYLFNVSGNDASNGWGSVGSNGGEATLNLSEQTATGDIYADSISTLEVNLASNSQLTGAINPDGTTAAGLVVAIDSSSTWTLSGDSYITSFSGSLDNVEQGSYTLYVNGTAASA
;
A
#
# COMPACT_ATOMS: atom_id res chain seq x y z
N MET A 1 -56.76 -31.27 33.37
CA MET A 1 -57.00 -32.70 33.65
C MET A 1 -55.68 -33.33 34.03
N HIS A 2 -55.70 -34.05 35.15
CA HIS A 2 -54.60 -34.73 35.84
C HIS A 2 -53.66 -35.54 34.93
N ALA A 3 -52.35 -35.56 35.24
CA ALA A 3 -51.75 -36.69 35.97
C ALA A 3 -50.23 -36.51 36.18
N LEU A 4 -49.83 -36.60 37.45
CA LEU A 4 -48.48 -37.01 37.85
C LEU A 4 -48.32 -38.51 37.58
N VAL A 5 -47.10 -38.94 37.21
CA VAL A 5 -46.55 -40.24 37.65
C VAL A 5 -45.11 -40.04 38.11
N LYS A 6 -44.82 -40.67 39.24
CA LYS A 6 -43.62 -40.61 40.07
C LYS A 6 -42.79 -41.89 39.87
N ALA A 7 -41.50 -41.75 40.17
CA ALA A 7 -40.60 -42.73 40.79
C ALA A 7 -39.82 -43.71 39.89
N GLY A 8 -38.52 -43.80 40.21
CA GLY A 8 -37.62 -44.85 39.74
C GLY A 8 -36.14 -44.50 39.92
N LEU A 9 -35.70 -44.31 41.17
CA LEU A 9 -34.29 -44.17 41.53
C LEU A 9 -33.63 -45.56 41.49
N GLY A 10 -32.60 -45.74 40.67
CA GLY A 10 -31.75 -46.93 40.62
C GLY A 10 -30.32 -46.52 40.31
N LEU A 11 -29.49 -46.43 41.35
CA LEU A 11 -28.07 -46.10 41.27
C LEU A 11 -27.28 -47.41 41.37
N MET A 12 -26.54 -47.80 40.32
CA MET A 12 -25.33 -48.62 40.44
C MET A 12 -24.37 -48.38 39.26
N VAL A 13 -23.40 -47.51 39.53
CA VAL A 13 -21.97 -47.58 39.24
C VAL A 13 -21.53 -48.41 38.01
N GLY A 14 -21.13 -47.71 36.96
CA GLY A 14 -20.20 -48.17 35.94
C GLY A 14 -19.25 -47.03 35.59
N ALA A 15 -17.96 -47.22 35.84
CA ALA A 15 -16.92 -46.24 35.56
C ALA A 15 -16.80 -46.02 34.03
N ALA A 16 -16.98 -44.77 33.59
CA ALA A 16 -16.59 -44.32 32.27
C ALA A 16 -16.03 -42.90 32.38
N THR A 17 -14.86 -42.73 31.78
CA THR A 17 -14.05 -41.53 31.65
C THR A 17 -14.88 -40.31 31.25
N ALA A 18 -14.77 -39.21 32.00
CA ALA A 18 -15.36 -37.93 31.67
C ALA A 18 -14.70 -37.35 30.42
N GLN A 19 -15.41 -37.42 29.29
CA GLN A 19 -15.14 -36.66 28.08
C GLN A 19 -15.84 -35.30 28.26
N THR A 20 -15.10 -34.25 28.57
CA THR A 20 -15.62 -32.88 28.51
C THR A 20 -15.76 -32.50 27.04
N SER A 21 -17.00 -32.43 26.56
CA SER A 21 -17.33 -31.90 25.24
C SER A 21 -16.97 -30.42 25.17
N ALA A 22 -15.96 -30.10 24.34
CA ALA A 22 -15.67 -28.74 23.91
C ALA A 22 -16.88 -28.16 23.15
N PRO A 23 -17.21 -26.86 23.31
CA PRO A 23 -18.21 -26.21 22.47
C PRO A 23 -17.76 -26.22 21.00
N ALA A 24 -18.74 -26.43 20.11
CA ALA A 24 -18.55 -26.56 18.67
C ALA A 24 -17.88 -25.33 18.04
N SER A 25 -16.89 -25.60 17.19
CA SER A 25 -16.24 -24.60 16.33
C SER A 25 -17.25 -23.95 15.36
N PRO A 26 -17.17 -22.63 15.11
CA PRO A 26 -17.93 -21.98 14.04
C PRO A 26 -17.49 -22.49 12.65
N PRO A 27 -18.35 -22.41 11.62
CA PRO A 27 -18.01 -22.81 10.26
C PRO A 27 -16.88 -21.94 9.70
N GLY A 28 -15.90 -22.58 9.06
CA GLY A 28 -14.65 -21.98 8.60
C GLY A 28 -14.82 -20.81 7.63
N GLY A 29 -14.19 -19.68 7.98
CA GLY A 29 -13.79 -18.64 7.04
C GLY A 29 -12.57 -19.11 6.27
N SER A 30 -12.59 -18.90 4.95
CA SER A 30 -11.47 -19.13 4.05
C SER A 30 -10.23 -18.35 4.50
N SER A 31 -9.14 -19.06 4.76
CA SER A 31 -7.81 -18.47 4.90
C SER A 31 -7.43 -17.69 3.62
N PRO A 32 -6.69 -16.58 3.71
CA PRO A 32 -6.08 -15.97 2.53
C PRO A 32 -5.08 -16.95 1.91
N PRO A 33 -4.93 -16.98 0.57
CA PRO A 33 -3.92 -17.83 -0.08
C PRO A 33 -2.54 -17.20 0.15
N GLY A 34 -1.90 -17.59 1.25
CA GLY A 34 -0.54 -17.17 1.59
C GLY A 34 0.15 -18.28 2.35
N GLY A 35 0.41 -19.39 1.64
CA GLY A 35 1.06 -20.58 2.19
C GLY A 35 2.37 -20.85 1.46
N SER A 36 3.47 -20.87 2.22
CA SER A 36 4.82 -21.20 1.78
C SER A 36 4.89 -22.46 0.92
N GLY A 37 5.70 -22.40 -0.15
CA GLY A 37 6.33 -23.58 -0.74
C GLY A 37 5.85 -23.95 -2.14
N GLY A 38 6.37 -23.23 -3.14
CA GLY A 38 6.37 -23.67 -4.53
C GLY A 38 7.74 -23.41 -5.14
N SER A 39 8.59 -24.43 -5.22
CA SER A 39 9.68 -24.44 -6.20
C SER A 39 9.04 -24.41 -7.58
N SER A 40 8.96 -23.25 -8.23
CA SER A 40 8.42 -23.12 -9.57
C SER A 40 9.43 -22.46 -10.50
N THR A 41 9.64 -23.08 -11.64
CA THR A 41 10.24 -22.45 -12.81
C THR A 41 9.50 -21.15 -13.12
N VAL A 42 10.24 -20.04 -13.28
CA VAL A 42 9.70 -18.76 -13.74
C VAL A 42 8.91 -18.98 -15.03
N ASN A 43 7.64 -18.61 -15.04
CA ASN A 43 6.76 -18.74 -16.20
C ASN A 43 6.13 -17.38 -16.51
N SER A 44 6.73 -16.67 -17.45
CA SER A 44 6.20 -15.39 -17.96
C SER A 44 5.28 -15.58 -19.18
N GLY A 45 4.87 -16.81 -19.49
CA GLY A 45 3.96 -17.10 -20.61
C GLY A 45 4.61 -17.04 -22.00
N LYS A 46 3.76 -16.86 -23.02
CA LYS A 46 4.15 -16.71 -24.44
C LYS A 46 3.74 -15.35 -24.97
N GLY A 47 4.40 -14.87 -26.01
CA GLY A 47 3.95 -13.73 -26.81
C GLY A 47 3.18 -14.17 -28.06
N LEU A 48 2.11 -13.47 -28.40
CA LEU A 48 1.54 -13.54 -29.75
C LEU A 48 2.50 -12.91 -30.77
N TYR A 49 3.13 -11.80 -30.38
CA TYR A 49 4.18 -11.12 -31.12
C TYR A 49 5.46 -11.03 -30.28
N ASP A 50 6.32 -12.02 -30.44
CA ASP A 50 7.69 -11.97 -29.90
C ASP A 50 8.51 -10.96 -30.74
N LEU A 51 8.97 -9.89 -30.09
CA LEU A 51 9.74 -8.84 -30.73
C LEU A 51 11.17 -9.30 -31.03
N THR A 52 11.72 -8.76 -32.11
CA THR A 52 13.10 -9.03 -32.55
C THR A 52 13.98 -7.80 -32.35
N ASP A 53 15.29 -8.03 -32.24
CA ASP A 53 16.25 -6.96 -32.00
C ASP A 53 16.25 -5.92 -33.13
N GLY A 54 16.16 -4.64 -32.76
CA GLY A 54 16.03 -3.50 -33.67
C GLY A 54 14.63 -3.32 -34.29
N GLN A 55 13.65 -4.14 -33.92
CA GLN A 55 12.29 -4.03 -34.48
C GLN A 55 11.60 -2.74 -34.02
N VAL A 56 10.94 -2.08 -34.97
CA VAL A 56 10.03 -0.96 -34.72
C VAL A 56 8.66 -1.36 -35.26
N VAL A 57 7.65 -1.34 -34.40
CA VAL A 57 6.24 -1.54 -34.76
C VAL A 57 5.54 -0.19 -34.65
N GLU A 58 5.05 0.31 -35.78
CA GLU A 58 4.41 1.63 -35.86
C GLU A 58 2.93 1.50 -36.22
N GLY A 59 2.06 2.10 -35.42
CA GLY A 59 0.61 2.10 -35.63
C GLY A 59 -0.03 0.71 -35.58
N GLY A 60 -1.31 0.66 -35.96
CA GLY A 60 -2.08 -0.58 -36.09
C GLY A 60 -2.69 -1.07 -34.77
N THR A 61 -3.51 -2.10 -34.89
CA THR A 61 -4.25 -2.71 -33.78
C THR A 61 -3.87 -4.18 -33.65
N TYR A 62 -3.45 -4.57 -32.45
CA TYR A 62 -2.98 -5.92 -32.13
C TYR A 62 -3.81 -6.45 -30.98
N SER A 63 -4.50 -7.57 -31.21
CA SER A 63 -5.40 -8.16 -30.22
C SER A 63 -5.00 -9.58 -29.87
N CYS A 64 -5.10 -9.93 -28.58
CA CYS A 64 -4.94 -11.31 -28.11
C CYS A 64 -6.07 -11.68 -27.14
N SER A 65 -6.81 -12.73 -27.48
CA SER A 65 -7.84 -13.34 -26.61
C SER A 65 -7.39 -14.66 -26.00
N ASP A 66 -6.18 -15.11 -26.31
CA ASP A 66 -5.65 -16.36 -25.80
C ASP A 66 -5.22 -16.19 -24.34
N ASN A 67 -5.50 -17.21 -23.52
CA ASN A 67 -5.07 -17.25 -22.13
C ASN A 67 -3.55 -17.39 -22.05
N ASP A 68 -2.96 -16.91 -20.94
CA ASP A 68 -1.53 -17.03 -20.65
C ASP A 68 -0.60 -16.47 -21.74
N THR A 69 -1.12 -15.56 -22.56
CA THR A 69 -0.45 -15.08 -23.78
C THR A 69 -0.48 -13.56 -23.82
N SER A 70 0.70 -12.95 -23.75
CA SER A 70 0.89 -11.52 -23.93
C SER A 70 0.73 -11.12 -25.40
N VAL A 71 0.30 -9.88 -25.67
CA VAL A 71 0.23 -9.39 -27.06
C VAL A 71 1.64 -9.22 -27.60
N PHE A 72 2.45 -8.42 -26.90
CA PHE A 72 3.85 -8.18 -27.25
C PHE A 72 4.79 -8.68 -26.16
N VAL A 73 5.88 -9.33 -26.57
CA VAL A 73 6.95 -9.77 -25.66
C VAL A 73 8.31 -9.32 -26.19
N ALA A 74 9.06 -8.57 -25.37
CA ALA A 74 10.50 -8.39 -25.54
C ALA A 74 11.23 -9.34 -24.56
N ASN A 75 12.20 -10.11 -25.04
CA ASN A 75 12.90 -11.11 -24.21
C ASN A 75 14.39 -11.21 -24.57
N ASN A 76 15.15 -11.92 -23.75
CA ASN A 76 16.58 -12.15 -23.89
C ASN A 76 17.35 -10.83 -23.92
N THR A 77 17.97 -10.46 -25.04
CA THR A 77 18.74 -9.21 -25.19
C THR A 77 18.12 -8.31 -26.25
N VAL A 78 16.84 -8.50 -26.58
CA VAL A 78 16.15 -7.74 -27.62
C VAL A 78 16.01 -6.28 -27.20
N SER A 79 16.38 -5.37 -28.10
CA SER A 79 15.95 -3.96 -28.04
C SER A 79 14.92 -3.67 -29.14
N ALA A 80 13.74 -3.18 -28.78
CA ALA A 80 12.66 -2.93 -29.73
C ALA A 80 11.85 -1.67 -29.39
N SER A 81 11.01 -1.22 -30.32
CA SER A 81 10.13 -0.06 -30.15
C SER A 81 8.70 -0.31 -30.61
N LEU A 82 7.73 0.17 -29.83
CA LEU A 82 6.31 0.24 -30.17
C LEU A 82 5.92 1.71 -30.24
N VAL A 83 5.43 2.18 -31.39
CA VAL A 83 5.08 3.59 -31.62
C VAL A 83 3.63 3.67 -32.08
N ASP A 84 2.80 4.39 -31.34
CA ASP A 84 1.38 4.64 -31.68
C ASP A 84 0.55 3.36 -31.95
N VAL A 85 0.92 2.24 -31.32
CA VAL A 85 0.18 0.97 -31.44
C VAL A 85 -1.05 0.96 -30.55
N THR A 86 -2.10 0.26 -30.97
CA THR A 86 -3.25 -0.08 -30.12
C THR A 86 -3.19 -1.55 -29.75
N VAL A 87 -3.08 -1.84 -28.45
CA VAL A 87 -3.03 -3.20 -27.88
C VAL A 87 -4.38 -3.51 -27.24
N ILE A 88 -4.99 -4.63 -27.61
CA ILE A 88 -6.26 -5.09 -27.04
C ILE A 88 -6.07 -6.48 -26.44
N LYS A 89 -6.30 -6.62 -25.14
CA LYS A 89 -6.09 -7.87 -24.41
C LYS A 89 -7.37 -8.31 -23.70
N SER A 90 -7.72 -9.59 -23.86
CA SER A 90 -8.94 -10.15 -23.25
C SER A 90 -8.81 -11.60 -22.77
N GLY A 91 -7.72 -12.29 -23.09
CA GLY A 91 -7.45 -13.62 -22.54
C GLY A 91 -7.08 -13.56 -21.05
N ASN A 92 -7.44 -14.59 -20.29
CA ASN A 92 -7.23 -14.64 -18.84
C ASN A 92 -5.96 -15.40 -18.47
N THR A 93 -5.43 -15.14 -17.28
CA THR A 93 -4.39 -15.95 -16.67
C THR A 93 -4.95 -17.28 -16.16
N SER A 94 -4.12 -18.32 -16.19
CA SER A 94 -4.33 -19.57 -15.45
C SER A 94 -3.76 -19.51 -14.04
N ASN A 95 -2.97 -18.48 -13.70
CA ASN A 95 -2.29 -18.35 -12.42
C ASN A 95 -2.03 -16.89 -12.05
N ASP A 96 -2.85 -16.34 -11.16
CA ASP A 96 -2.79 -14.95 -10.68
C ASP A 96 -1.42 -14.59 -10.05
N ASP A 97 -0.81 -15.52 -9.33
CA ASP A 97 0.52 -15.35 -8.73
C ASP A 97 1.59 -15.16 -9.82
N SER A 98 1.56 -15.97 -10.88
CA SER A 98 2.54 -15.88 -11.97
C SER A 98 2.34 -14.61 -12.80
N SER A 99 1.11 -14.10 -12.88
CA SER A 99 0.83 -12.81 -13.49
C SER A 99 1.47 -11.69 -12.69
N SER A 100 1.24 -11.66 -11.38
CA SER A 100 1.78 -10.62 -10.49
C SER A 100 3.31 -10.72 -10.35
N PHE A 101 3.87 -11.93 -10.27
CA PHE A 101 5.29 -12.10 -9.94
C PHE A 101 6.19 -12.16 -11.18
N TYR A 102 5.66 -12.58 -12.33
CA TYR A 102 6.47 -12.90 -13.52
C TYR A 102 5.94 -12.29 -14.82
N GLY A 103 4.84 -11.53 -14.78
CA GLY A 103 4.23 -10.89 -15.94
C GLY A 103 3.47 -11.84 -16.86
N LEU A 104 3.10 -13.04 -16.38
CA LEU A 104 2.26 -13.96 -17.14
C LEU A 104 0.99 -13.23 -17.60
N ASN A 105 0.66 -13.37 -18.88
CA ASN A 105 -0.57 -12.86 -19.48
C ASN A 105 -0.66 -11.33 -19.63
N ALA A 106 0.31 -10.53 -19.17
CA ALA A 106 0.33 -9.07 -19.35
C ALA A 106 0.13 -8.65 -20.81
N ALA A 107 -0.51 -7.51 -21.09
CA ALA A 107 -0.75 -7.08 -22.47
C ALA A 107 0.57 -6.80 -23.22
N VAL A 108 1.50 -6.09 -22.58
CA VAL A 108 2.87 -5.88 -23.06
C VAL A 108 3.87 -6.30 -21.99
N LEU A 109 4.80 -7.18 -22.36
CA LEU A 109 5.75 -7.77 -21.42
C LEU A 109 7.20 -7.56 -21.90
N ALA A 110 8.08 -7.12 -20.99
CA ALA A 110 9.52 -7.16 -21.17
C ALA A 110 10.17 -8.03 -20.09
N VAL A 111 11.00 -8.99 -20.51
CA VAL A 111 11.65 -9.99 -19.65
C VAL A 111 13.13 -10.20 -20.06
N GLY A 112 13.92 -10.83 -19.19
CA GLY A 112 15.33 -11.10 -19.46
C GLY A 112 16.18 -9.83 -19.31
N ASN A 113 17.04 -9.53 -20.28
CA ASN A 113 17.85 -8.30 -20.38
C ASN A 113 17.37 -7.42 -21.56
N SER A 114 16.08 -7.47 -21.89
CA SER A 114 15.52 -6.72 -23.03
C SER A 114 15.35 -5.23 -22.72
N VAL A 115 15.34 -4.40 -23.76
CA VAL A 115 15.00 -2.97 -23.67
C VAL A 115 13.82 -2.68 -24.59
N LEU A 116 12.68 -2.24 -24.04
CA LEU A 116 11.50 -1.92 -24.82
C LEU A 116 11.18 -0.42 -24.71
N ASN A 117 11.06 0.24 -25.85
CA ASN A 117 10.62 1.64 -25.93
C ASN A 117 9.18 1.68 -26.40
N ILE A 118 8.31 2.40 -25.69
CA ILE A 118 6.89 2.52 -26.00
C ILE A 118 6.56 4.02 -26.05
N THR A 119 6.01 4.48 -27.17
CA THR A 119 5.66 5.89 -27.33
C THR A 119 4.28 6.03 -27.94
N GLY A 120 3.41 6.80 -27.28
CA GLY A 120 2.05 7.02 -27.73
C GLY A 120 1.19 5.75 -27.63
N GLY A 121 0.14 5.70 -28.45
CA GLY A 121 -0.73 4.53 -28.56
C GLY A 121 -1.62 4.28 -27.34
N SER A 122 -2.22 3.08 -27.31
CA SER A 122 -3.10 2.66 -26.22
C SER A 122 -3.01 1.17 -25.90
N VAL A 123 -3.32 0.83 -24.64
CA VAL A 123 -3.55 -0.53 -24.16
C VAL A 123 -4.95 -0.57 -23.55
N ASP A 124 -5.80 -1.46 -24.06
CA ASP A 124 -7.12 -1.75 -23.51
C ASP A 124 -7.15 -3.23 -23.08
N ASP A 125 -7.20 -3.47 -21.78
CA ASP A 125 -7.09 -4.80 -21.18
C ASP A 125 -8.30 -5.13 -20.28
N VAL A 126 -9.01 -6.19 -20.63
CA VAL A 126 -10.14 -6.73 -19.85
C VAL A 126 -9.87 -8.15 -19.33
N GLY A 127 -8.67 -8.69 -19.57
CA GLY A 127 -8.27 -10.02 -19.14
C GLY A 127 -7.96 -10.08 -17.65
N GLN A 128 -8.39 -11.15 -16.97
CA GLN A 128 -8.01 -11.41 -15.58
C GLN A 128 -6.51 -11.71 -15.47
N GLY A 129 -5.84 -11.14 -14.46
CA GLY A 129 -4.41 -11.30 -14.22
C GLY A 129 -3.58 -10.86 -15.42
N SER A 130 -3.84 -9.64 -15.89
CA SER A 130 -3.30 -9.09 -17.13
C SER A 130 -2.96 -7.63 -16.94
N ASP A 131 -1.75 -7.36 -16.48
CA ASP A 131 -1.30 -5.97 -16.32
C ASP A 131 -1.08 -5.33 -17.70
N GLY A 132 -1.32 -4.02 -17.78
CA GLY A 132 -1.20 -3.30 -19.05
C GLY A 132 0.23 -3.35 -19.62
N VAL A 133 1.23 -3.01 -18.80
CA VAL A 133 2.65 -3.09 -19.19
C VAL A 133 3.49 -3.60 -18.02
N PHE A 134 4.27 -4.65 -18.26
CA PHE A 134 5.02 -5.35 -17.22
C PHE A 134 6.51 -5.47 -17.57
N ALA A 135 7.39 -5.12 -16.62
CA ALA A 135 8.83 -5.36 -16.72
C ALA A 135 9.30 -6.33 -15.62
N TYR A 136 9.98 -7.41 -16.02
CA TYR A 136 10.47 -8.43 -15.11
C TYR A 136 11.98 -8.70 -15.27
N GLY A 137 12.66 -9.04 -14.17
CA GLY A 137 14.06 -9.44 -14.20
C GLY A 137 14.98 -8.25 -14.48
N ASN A 138 15.91 -8.39 -15.43
CA ASN A 138 16.81 -7.29 -15.81
C ASN A 138 16.25 -6.44 -16.97
N ALA A 139 14.97 -6.61 -17.31
CA ALA A 139 14.38 -5.88 -18.43
C ALA A 139 14.20 -4.40 -18.08
N THR A 140 14.33 -3.54 -19.09
CA THR A 140 14.08 -2.11 -18.98
C THR A 140 12.99 -1.68 -19.95
N ILE A 141 11.97 -1.00 -19.45
CA ILE A 141 10.94 -0.34 -20.28
C ILE A 141 11.09 1.18 -20.19
N TYR A 142 11.06 1.85 -21.33
CA TYR A 142 10.83 3.29 -21.43
C TYR A 142 9.47 3.49 -22.06
N ILE A 143 8.54 4.15 -21.37
CA ILE A 143 7.18 4.36 -21.86
C ILE A 143 6.77 5.83 -21.72
N SER A 144 6.18 6.41 -22.77
CA SER A 144 5.76 7.81 -22.74
C SER A 144 4.49 8.08 -23.54
N GLY A 145 3.59 8.91 -23.00
CA GLY A 145 2.41 9.39 -23.73
C GLY A 145 1.38 8.31 -24.09
N THR A 146 1.41 7.17 -23.41
CA THR A 146 0.52 6.03 -23.68
C THR A 146 -0.72 6.09 -22.79
N LYS A 147 -1.88 5.75 -23.36
CA LYS A 147 -3.12 5.54 -22.59
C LYS A 147 -3.29 4.06 -22.23
N ILE A 148 -3.53 3.74 -20.97
CA ILE A 148 -3.69 2.36 -20.50
C ILE A 148 -5.01 2.25 -19.73
N ASN A 149 -5.95 1.43 -20.20
CA ASN A 149 -7.21 1.13 -19.52
C ASN A 149 -7.23 -0.35 -19.13
N VAL A 150 -7.38 -0.65 -17.85
CA VAL A 150 -7.34 -2.02 -17.33
C VAL A 150 -8.55 -2.29 -16.45
N GLU A 151 -9.41 -3.21 -16.89
CA GLU A 151 -10.67 -3.56 -16.23
C GLU A 151 -10.67 -5.01 -15.70
N GLY A 152 -9.71 -5.82 -16.11
CA GLY A 152 -9.59 -7.22 -15.69
C GLY A 152 -9.42 -7.38 -14.17
N GLY A 153 -9.95 -8.47 -13.62
CA GLY A 153 -9.74 -8.81 -12.21
C GLY A 153 -8.27 -9.13 -11.95
N ASN A 154 -7.74 -8.71 -10.79
CA ASN A 154 -6.32 -8.88 -10.45
C ASN A 154 -5.33 -8.29 -11.48
N SER A 155 -5.74 -7.21 -12.17
CA SER A 155 -4.95 -6.55 -13.21
C SER A 155 -4.71 -5.07 -12.88
N GLY A 156 -3.47 -4.63 -13.04
CA GLY A 156 -2.98 -3.27 -12.79
C GLY A 156 -2.53 -2.53 -14.05
N GLY A 157 -2.13 -1.27 -13.88
CA GLY A 157 -1.69 -0.41 -14.98
C GLY A 157 -0.29 -0.78 -15.48
N ILE A 158 0.73 -0.20 -14.84
CA ILE A 158 2.14 -0.53 -15.08
C ILE A 158 2.73 -1.23 -13.87
N GLU A 159 3.58 -2.23 -14.12
CA GLU A 159 4.15 -3.07 -13.06
C GLU A 159 5.62 -3.41 -13.30
N VAL A 160 6.40 -3.43 -12.21
CA VAL A 160 7.76 -3.98 -12.15
C VAL A 160 7.86 -5.07 -11.09
N ALA A 161 8.55 -6.17 -11.40
CA ALA A 161 8.84 -7.22 -10.43
C ALA A 161 10.18 -7.91 -10.73
N GLY A 162 10.69 -8.69 -9.77
CA GLY A 162 11.92 -9.47 -9.93
C GLY A 162 13.17 -8.67 -10.31
N GLY A 163 13.22 -7.37 -9.99
CA GLY A 163 14.31 -6.46 -10.36
C GLY A 163 14.07 -5.61 -11.61
N GLY A 164 12.89 -5.73 -12.23
CA GLY A 164 12.52 -5.01 -13.45
C GLY A 164 12.67 -3.50 -13.30
N THR A 165 13.00 -2.82 -14.40
CA THR A 165 13.14 -1.37 -14.42
C THR A 165 12.17 -0.75 -15.41
N MET A 166 11.48 0.32 -15.01
CA MET A 166 10.66 1.10 -15.92
C MET A 166 10.77 2.60 -15.65
N TYR A 167 10.86 3.35 -16.74
CA TYR A 167 10.80 4.81 -16.76
C TYR A 167 9.56 5.23 -17.55
N ALA A 168 8.60 5.83 -16.87
CA ALA A 168 7.31 6.23 -17.42
C ALA A 168 7.17 7.76 -17.43
N SER A 169 6.62 8.33 -18.50
CA SER A 169 6.34 9.77 -18.57
C SER A 169 5.01 10.08 -19.24
N ASP A 170 4.24 11.00 -18.66
CA ASP A 170 2.99 11.51 -19.23
C ASP A 170 1.99 10.42 -19.65
N LEU A 171 1.84 9.37 -18.81
CA LEU A 171 0.83 8.34 -19.08
C LEU A 171 -0.55 8.78 -18.64
N THR A 172 -1.58 8.19 -19.25
CA THR A 172 -2.95 8.26 -18.73
C THR A 172 -3.40 6.84 -18.43
N ILE A 173 -3.51 6.50 -17.15
CA ILE A 173 -3.88 5.16 -16.71
C ILE A 173 -5.18 5.20 -15.94
N ASP A 174 -6.14 4.37 -16.35
CA ASP A 174 -7.35 4.08 -15.61
C ASP A 174 -7.36 2.57 -15.30
N SER A 175 -7.30 2.19 -14.01
CA SER A 175 -7.36 0.79 -13.57
C SER A 175 -8.54 0.55 -12.62
N ASN A 176 -9.18 -0.61 -12.73
CA ASN A 176 -10.33 -0.94 -11.90
C ASN A 176 -10.00 -1.80 -10.68
N ASN A 177 -9.07 -2.75 -10.77
CA ASN A 177 -8.94 -3.80 -9.75
C ASN A 177 -7.63 -3.76 -8.95
N LYS A 178 -6.55 -3.24 -9.53
CA LYS A 178 -5.23 -3.11 -8.87
C LYS A 178 -4.67 -1.71 -9.11
N ALA A 179 -3.48 -1.48 -8.57
CA ALA A 179 -2.87 -0.18 -8.66
C ALA A 179 -2.55 0.23 -10.11
N ALA A 180 -2.66 1.53 -10.37
CA ALA A 180 -2.26 2.09 -11.65
C ALA A 180 -0.73 2.09 -11.81
N ILE A 181 -0.02 2.28 -10.70
CA ILE A 181 1.44 2.20 -10.58
C ILE A 181 1.74 1.12 -9.54
N ARG A 182 2.37 0.01 -9.94
CA ARG A 182 2.59 -1.13 -9.06
C ARG A 182 4.02 -1.65 -9.11
N SER A 183 4.41 -2.29 -8.03
CA SER A 183 5.51 -3.24 -7.98
C SER A 183 5.13 -4.47 -7.17
N ASP A 184 5.78 -5.59 -7.46
CA ASP A 184 5.56 -6.86 -6.75
C ASP A 184 6.88 -7.62 -6.50
N ARG A 185 6.75 -8.86 -6.03
CA ARG A 185 7.78 -9.76 -5.53
C ARG A 185 9.13 -9.64 -6.23
N GLY A 186 10.18 -9.50 -5.42
CA GLY A 186 11.55 -9.34 -5.88
C GLY A 186 11.91 -7.91 -6.27
N GLY A 187 11.01 -6.95 -6.02
CA GLY A 187 11.26 -5.53 -6.15
C GLY A 187 11.55 -5.10 -7.59
N GLY A 188 12.25 -3.97 -7.71
CA GLY A 188 12.53 -3.34 -8.99
C GLY A 188 12.73 -1.83 -8.86
N LYS A 189 12.66 -1.13 -9.97
CA LYS A 189 12.74 0.31 -10.03
C LYS A 189 11.67 0.87 -10.97
N LEU A 190 10.86 1.79 -10.47
CA LEU A 190 9.87 2.51 -11.26
C LEU A 190 10.04 4.00 -11.06
N VAL A 191 10.28 4.73 -12.14
CA VAL A 191 10.36 6.20 -12.11
C VAL A 191 9.29 6.75 -13.02
N VAL A 192 8.40 7.56 -12.46
CA VAL A 192 7.26 8.17 -13.14
C VAL A 192 7.41 9.69 -13.11
N ASP A 193 7.24 10.34 -14.25
CA ASP A 193 7.24 11.81 -14.36
C ASP A 193 6.04 12.31 -15.19
N GLY A 194 5.16 13.08 -14.57
CA GLY A 194 3.94 13.57 -15.18
C GLY A 194 2.83 12.51 -15.26
N GLY A 195 1.76 12.84 -15.97
CA GLY A 195 0.65 11.92 -16.23
C GLY A 195 -0.46 11.91 -15.18
N VAL A 196 -1.48 11.08 -15.44
CA VAL A 196 -2.65 10.91 -14.59
C VAL A 196 -2.96 9.43 -14.39
N TYR A 197 -3.07 9.02 -13.13
CA TYR A 197 -3.20 7.64 -12.72
C TYR A 197 -4.42 7.52 -11.81
N ARG A 198 -5.44 6.81 -12.29
CA ARG A 198 -6.72 6.66 -11.60
C ARG A 198 -7.02 5.21 -11.31
N THR A 199 -7.50 4.96 -10.11
CA THR A 199 -8.07 3.68 -9.73
C THR A 199 -9.49 3.84 -9.22
N SER A 200 -10.34 2.86 -9.52
CA SER A 200 -11.77 2.89 -9.19
C SER A 200 -12.27 1.72 -8.33
N GLY A 201 -11.40 0.74 -8.06
CA GLY A 201 -11.71 -0.43 -7.25
C GLY A 201 -11.93 -0.09 -5.77
N PRO A 202 -12.80 -0.85 -5.07
CA PRO A 202 -13.17 -0.55 -3.69
C PRO A 202 -12.15 -1.00 -2.64
N GLN A 203 -11.27 -1.96 -2.93
CA GLN A 203 -10.23 -2.46 -2.00
C GLN A 203 -9.05 -3.02 -2.79
N GLY A 204 -7.83 -2.78 -2.31
CA GLY A 204 -6.60 -3.31 -2.91
C GLY A 204 -6.28 -2.70 -4.28
N ALA A 205 -6.84 -1.53 -4.59
CA ALA A 205 -6.60 -0.79 -5.82
C ALA A 205 -6.12 0.63 -5.52
N PRO A 206 -5.02 0.82 -4.77
CA PRO A 206 -4.50 2.16 -4.53
C PRO A 206 -3.98 2.81 -5.80
N ALA A 207 -3.77 4.12 -5.83
CA ALA A 207 -3.14 4.73 -6.99
C ALA A 207 -1.71 4.21 -7.20
N VAL A 208 -1.00 3.97 -6.08
CA VAL A 208 0.35 3.38 -6.05
C VAL A 208 0.43 2.25 -5.04
N TYR A 209 0.96 1.10 -5.44
CA TYR A 209 1.32 -0.02 -4.57
C TYR A 209 2.82 -0.32 -4.67
N SER A 210 3.54 -0.20 -3.54
CA SER A 210 4.99 -0.32 -3.49
C SER A 210 5.47 -1.55 -2.71
N THR A 211 6.18 -2.42 -3.42
CA THR A 211 7.06 -3.47 -2.89
C THR A 211 8.46 -3.36 -3.54
N ALA A 212 8.80 -2.16 -4.00
CA ALA A 212 10.06 -1.82 -4.64
C ALA A 212 10.45 -0.36 -4.36
N ASN A 213 11.50 0.13 -5.02
CA ASN A 213 11.88 1.54 -4.97
C ASN A 213 11.16 2.32 -6.08
N LEU A 214 10.17 3.11 -5.70
CA LEU A 214 9.35 3.90 -6.61
C LEU A 214 9.60 5.40 -6.42
N THR A 215 9.69 6.12 -7.53
CA THR A 215 9.69 7.59 -7.54
C THR A 215 8.62 8.10 -8.47
N VAL A 216 7.70 8.92 -7.98
CA VAL A 216 6.63 9.52 -8.80
C VAL A 216 6.69 11.03 -8.69
N SER A 217 6.79 11.73 -9.81
CA SER A 217 6.92 13.19 -9.84
C SER A 217 5.86 13.82 -10.72
N ASN A 218 5.38 15.01 -10.34
CA ASN A 218 4.52 15.87 -11.16
C ASN A 218 3.22 15.21 -11.67
N ALA A 219 2.72 14.19 -10.98
CA ALA A 219 1.58 13.38 -11.42
C ALA A 219 0.30 13.66 -10.62
N ILE A 220 -0.84 13.33 -11.22
CA ILE A 220 -2.12 13.27 -10.53
C ILE A 220 -2.42 11.80 -10.20
N LEU A 221 -2.56 11.49 -8.91
CA LEU A 221 -2.78 10.16 -8.36
C LEU A 221 -4.14 10.12 -7.66
N THR A 222 -5.08 9.33 -8.16
CA THR A 222 -6.44 9.30 -7.62
C THR A 222 -6.92 7.87 -7.41
N ALA A 223 -7.24 7.50 -6.18
CA ALA A 223 -7.97 6.29 -5.85
C ALA A 223 -9.37 6.64 -5.37
N SER A 224 -10.41 6.35 -6.15
CA SER A 224 -11.78 6.77 -5.82
C SER A 224 -12.51 5.84 -4.86
N GLY A 225 -11.96 4.64 -4.63
CA GLY A 225 -12.55 3.63 -3.76
C GLY A 225 -11.56 2.94 -2.81
N SER A 226 -10.26 3.23 -2.90
CA SER A 226 -9.19 2.58 -2.10
C SER A 226 -8.30 3.66 -1.45
N GLU A 227 -7.30 3.21 -0.71
CA GLU A 227 -6.16 3.98 -0.24
C GLU A 227 -5.52 4.74 -1.41
N ALA A 228 -4.95 5.93 -1.18
CA ALA A 228 -4.17 6.59 -2.21
C ALA A 228 -2.87 5.83 -2.48
N LEU A 229 -2.15 5.45 -1.42
CA LEU A 229 -0.81 4.87 -1.49
C LEU A 229 -0.67 3.71 -0.50
N VAL A 230 -0.02 2.64 -0.92
CA VAL A 230 0.33 1.51 -0.04
C VAL A 230 1.81 1.18 -0.21
N ILE A 231 2.52 1.06 0.90
CA ILE A 231 3.94 0.69 0.96
C ILE A 231 4.07 -0.53 1.86
N GLU A 232 4.69 -1.59 1.34
CA GLU A 232 4.84 -2.85 2.07
C GLU A 232 6.32 -3.16 2.35
N GLY A 233 6.65 -3.48 3.60
CA GLY A 233 7.96 -4.00 4.01
C GLY A 233 9.15 -3.09 3.69
N LEU A 234 10.31 -3.69 3.44
CA LEU A 234 11.58 -3.01 3.16
C LEU A 234 11.59 -2.35 1.77
N ASN A 235 10.82 -1.28 1.61
CA ASN A 235 10.63 -0.61 0.32
C ASN A 235 10.45 0.90 0.48
N GLU A 236 10.72 1.64 -0.59
CA GLU A 236 10.68 3.09 -0.61
C GLU A 236 9.67 3.62 -1.65
N LEU A 237 8.84 4.57 -1.23
CA LEU A 237 8.09 5.42 -2.14
C LEU A 237 8.45 6.89 -1.92
N THR A 238 9.03 7.51 -2.93
CA THR A 238 9.24 8.96 -2.98
C THR A 238 8.26 9.60 -3.95
N ILE A 239 7.48 10.58 -3.50
CA ILE A 239 6.62 11.41 -4.36
C ILE A 239 7.06 12.88 -4.35
N ASN A 240 7.09 13.51 -5.52
CA ASN A 240 7.54 14.90 -5.69
C ASN A 240 6.49 15.72 -6.45
N ASN A 241 5.96 16.76 -5.83
CA ASN A 241 5.01 17.70 -6.46
C ASN A 241 3.81 17.00 -7.12
N CYS A 242 3.31 15.92 -6.51
CA CYS A 242 2.12 15.22 -6.98
C CYS A 242 0.84 15.81 -6.36
N THR A 243 -0.28 15.65 -7.05
CA THR A 243 -1.62 15.85 -6.48
C THR A 243 -2.23 14.49 -6.20
N VAL A 244 -2.44 14.17 -4.93
CA VAL A 244 -2.80 12.82 -4.46
C VAL A 244 -4.15 12.84 -3.76
N SER A 245 -5.00 11.87 -4.06
CA SER A 245 -6.27 11.69 -3.34
C SER A 245 -6.66 10.22 -3.21
N GLY A 246 -7.17 9.83 -2.05
CA GLY A 246 -7.72 8.51 -1.80
C GLY A 246 -9.05 8.58 -1.04
N ASN A 247 -9.89 7.58 -1.26
CA ASN A 247 -11.24 7.49 -0.70
C ASN A 247 -11.57 6.03 -0.38
N MET A 248 -10.80 5.47 0.55
CA MET A 248 -10.94 4.08 0.98
C MET A 248 -12.36 3.84 1.50
N GLY A 249 -13.04 2.85 0.93
CA GLY A 249 -14.36 2.44 1.39
C GLY A 249 -14.31 1.64 2.70
N VAL A 250 -15.42 1.63 3.43
CA VAL A 250 -15.59 0.80 4.64
C VAL A 250 -15.51 -0.69 4.28
N SER A 251 -14.54 -1.40 4.85
CA SER A 251 -14.45 -2.86 4.80
C SER A 251 -14.30 -3.43 6.20
N GLY A 252 -15.34 -4.10 6.69
CA GLY A 252 -15.29 -4.80 7.97
C GLY A 252 -14.94 -3.88 9.15
N THR A 253 -13.97 -4.32 9.94
CA THR A 253 -13.43 -3.67 11.15
C THR A 253 -12.11 -2.94 10.90
N GLN A 254 -11.71 -2.82 9.64
CA GLN A 254 -10.43 -2.21 9.27
C GLN A 254 -10.43 -0.71 9.57
N GLU A 255 -9.32 -0.24 10.13
CA GLU A 255 -9.04 1.20 10.26
C GLU A 255 -8.99 1.82 8.86
N LEU A 256 -9.77 2.87 8.62
CA LEU A 256 -9.75 3.58 7.35
C LEU A 256 -8.56 4.52 7.30
N HIS A 257 -7.93 4.58 6.13
CA HIS A 257 -6.73 5.38 5.93
C HIS A 257 -6.53 5.77 4.48
N ASN A 258 -5.82 6.88 4.27
CA ASN A 258 -5.43 7.34 2.95
C ASN A 258 -4.10 6.71 2.49
N VAL A 259 -3.15 6.55 3.40
CA VAL A 259 -1.84 5.94 3.15
C VAL A 259 -1.58 4.83 4.15
N MET A 260 -1.17 3.66 3.64
CA MET A 260 -0.82 2.51 4.47
C MET A 260 0.67 2.18 4.37
N LEU A 261 1.32 1.98 5.51
CA LEU A 261 2.63 1.36 5.61
C LEU A 261 2.51 0.11 6.47
N TYR A 262 2.80 -1.05 5.91
CA TYR A 262 2.58 -2.32 6.59
C TYR A 262 3.52 -3.43 6.14
N GLN A 263 3.48 -4.56 6.83
CA GLN A 263 4.08 -5.80 6.38
C GLN A 263 2.98 -6.86 6.32
N SER A 264 2.83 -7.52 5.17
CA SER A 264 1.95 -8.68 5.06
C SER A 264 2.69 -9.97 5.42
N MET A 265 1.94 -11.08 5.46
CA MET A 265 2.48 -12.43 5.69
C MET A 265 2.64 -13.24 4.40
N SER A 266 2.54 -12.60 3.23
CA SER A 266 2.65 -13.29 1.92
C SER A 266 4.08 -13.69 1.58
N GLY A 267 5.06 -12.91 2.07
CA GLY A 267 6.47 -13.03 1.69
C GLY A 267 6.81 -12.36 0.35
N ASP A 268 5.95 -11.47 -0.15
CA ASP A 268 6.19 -10.72 -1.41
C ASP A 268 7.20 -9.59 -1.22
N ALA A 269 7.16 -8.94 -0.05
CA ALA A 269 8.16 -7.97 0.39
C ALA A 269 9.01 -8.53 1.53
N GLU A 270 10.29 -8.20 1.53
CA GLU A 270 11.19 -8.48 2.66
C GLU A 270 10.78 -7.65 3.89
N GLU A 271 10.89 -8.22 5.08
CA GLU A 271 10.69 -7.48 6.33
C GLU A 271 11.79 -6.42 6.51
N GLY A 272 11.40 -5.19 6.84
CA GLY A 272 12.33 -4.10 7.11
C GLY A 272 11.64 -2.75 7.19
N LEU A 273 12.41 -1.69 6.94
CA LEU A 273 11.92 -0.32 7.04
C LEU A 273 11.14 0.08 5.79
N ALA A 274 9.85 0.36 5.95
CA ALA A 274 9.04 1.01 4.93
C ALA A 274 9.29 2.52 4.93
N GLU A 275 9.78 3.07 3.83
CA GLU A 275 10.13 4.49 3.73
C GLU A 275 9.17 5.22 2.77
N PHE A 276 8.58 6.32 3.25
CA PHE A 276 7.77 7.22 2.43
C PHE A 276 8.28 8.65 2.54
N VAL A 277 8.50 9.29 1.40
CA VAL A 277 8.92 10.70 1.31
C VAL A 277 7.95 11.46 0.41
N MET A 278 7.41 12.57 0.92
CA MET A 278 6.60 13.51 0.14
C MET A 278 7.27 14.88 0.10
N ASN A 279 7.72 15.28 -1.10
CA ASN A 279 8.33 16.58 -1.35
C ASN A 279 7.36 17.49 -2.12
N GLY A 280 6.74 18.43 -1.42
CA GLY A 280 5.75 19.35 -1.98
C GLY A 280 4.49 18.65 -2.49
N GLY A 281 3.73 19.35 -3.33
CA GLY A 281 2.45 18.86 -3.84
C GLY A 281 1.33 18.90 -2.80
N SER A 282 0.26 18.15 -3.06
CA SER A 282 -0.90 18.09 -2.19
C SER A 282 -1.43 16.67 -2.03
N MET A 283 -1.96 16.35 -0.84
CA MET A 283 -2.61 15.08 -0.53
C MET A 283 -3.91 15.31 0.24
N GLU A 284 -5.01 14.80 -0.30
CA GLU A 284 -6.33 14.84 0.33
C GLU A 284 -6.83 13.43 0.63
N GLY A 285 -7.18 13.18 1.90
CA GLY A 285 -7.86 11.96 2.31
C GLY A 285 -9.35 12.22 2.39
N PHE A 286 -10.17 11.35 1.79
CA PHE A 286 -11.64 11.44 1.88
C PHE A 286 -12.26 10.46 2.88
N SER A 287 -11.45 9.56 3.45
CA SER A 287 -11.89 8.70 4.55
C SER A 287 -10.71 8.31 5.46
N GLY A 288 -10.97 8.29 6.76
CA GLY A 288 -10.04 7.79 7.75
C GLY A 288 -8.85 8.69 8.02
N CYS A 289 -7.85 8.16 8.71
CA CYS A 289 -6.61 8.88 9.01
C CYS A 289 -5.76 9.10 7.75
N MET A 290 -4.86 10.08 7.77
CA MET A 290 -3.99 10.32 6.61
C MET A 290 -2.95 9.19 6.46
N PHE A 291 -2.23 8.86 7.53
CA PHE A 291 -1.23 7.80 7.54
C PHE A 291 -1.56 6.75 8.60
N TYR A 292 -1.55 5.49 8.18
CA TYR A 292 -1.67 4.32 9.05
C TYR A 292 -0.44 3.43 8.96
N VAL A 293 0.18 3.15 10.10
CA VAL A 293 1.32 2.24 10.23
C VAL A 293 0.92 1.07 11.13
N THR A 294 1.07 -0.15 10.63
CA THR A 294 0.77 -1.37 11.38
C THR A 294 1.70 -2.51 11.00
N ASN A 295 2.04 -3.36 11.96
CA ASN A 295 2.85 -4.57 11.74
C ASN A 295 4.19 -4.34 11.02
N THR A 296 4.80 -3.15 11.08
CA THR A 296 6.04 -2.86 10.36
C THR A 296 6.85 -1.76 11.05
N ALA A 297 8.14 -1.69 10.72
CA ALA A 297 8.94 -0.50 10.95
C ALA A 297 8.75 0.48 9.78
N ALA A 298 8.52 1.76 10.07
CA ALA A 298 8.24 2.76 9.04
C ALA A 298 8.89 4.13 9.31
N SER A 299 9.24 4.84 8.23
CA SER A 299 9.66 6.23 8.26
C SER A 299 8.84 7.03 7.25
N VAL A 300 8.17 8.07 7.72
CA VAL A 300 7.39 9.00 6.90
C VAL A 300 8.03 10.38 7.00
N THR A 301 8.43 10.94 5.86
CA THR A 301 9.05 12.26 5.77
C THR A 301 8.21 13.19 4.90
N LEU A 302 7.78 14.30 5.48
CA LEU A 302 6.91 15.29 4.84
C LEU A 302 7.65 16.62 4.73
N ILE A 303 7.77 17.11 3.51
CA ILE A 303 8.56 18.30 3.18
C ILE A 303 7.70 19.27 2.38
N GLY A 304 7.21 20.34 3.02
CA GLY A 304 6.46 21.41 2.35
C GLY A 304 5.21 20.97 1.58
N ALA A 305 4.56 19.89 2.00
CA ALA A 305 3.37 19.34 1.35
C ALA A 305 2.07 19.94 1.91
N GLU A 306 1.05 20.12 1.05
CA GLU A 306 -0.30 20.50 1.49
C GLU A 306 -1.11 19.25 1.85
N LEU A 307 -1.60 19.15 3.08
CA LEU A 307 -2.37 18.00 3.55
C LEU A 307 -3.78 18.42 3.94
N THR A 308 -4.77 17.70 3.42
CA THR A 308 -6.19 17.86 3.78
C THR A 308 -6.70 16.55 4.35
N LEU A 309 -7.01 16.54 5.64
CA LEU A 309 -7.58 15.37 6.31
C LEU A 309 -9.04 15.15 5.90
N SER A 310 -9.48 13.91 6.06
CA SER A 310 -10.89 13.56 5.89
C SER A 310 -11.77 14.27 6.92
N SER A 311 -13.02 14.54 6.55
CA SER A 311 -14.02 15.08 7.47
C SER A 311 -14.47 14.08 8.56
N ASP A 312 -14.19 12.79 8.39
CA ASP A 312 -14.57 11.71 9.31
C ASP A 312 -13.47 11.33 10.32
N SER A 313 -12.30 11.96 10.27
CA SER A 313 -11.15 11.67 11.13
C SER A 313 -10.34 12.92 11.43
N THR A 314 -9.82 13.03 12.65
CA THR A 314 -8.86 14.09 13.01
C THR A 314 -7.41 13.63 12.92
N TYR A 315 -7.18 12.33 12.68
CA TYR A 315 -5.83 11.76 12.77
C TYR A 315 -5.02 12.03 11.51
N LEU A 316 -3.93 12.78 11.69
CA LEU A 316 -2.84 12.86 10.72
C LEU A 316 -2.07 11.54 10.67
N PHE A 317 -1.74 10.97 11.83
CA PHE A 317 -0.86 9.81 11.91
C PHE A 317 -1.36 8.82 12.96
N ASN A 318 -1.57 7.57 12.57
CA ASN A 318 -2.03 6.49 13.44
C ASN A 318 -1.05 5.31 13.37
N VAL A 319 -0.44 4.98 14.51
CA VAL A 319 0.43 3.81 14.67
C VAL A 319 -0.24 2.85 15.64
N SER A 320 -0.82 1.78 15.12
CA SER A 320 -1.53 0.84 15.97
C SER A 320 -1.59 -0.57 15.39
N GLY A 321 -1.84 -1.52 16.27
CA GLY A 321 -2.20 -2.88 15.88
C GLY A 321 -3.49 -2.93 15.10
N ASN A 322 -3.71 -4.07 14.46
CA ASN A 322 -4.97 -4.41 13.81
C ASN A 322 -5.56 -5.68 14.45
N ASP A 323 -6.77 -6.05 14.07
CA ASP A 323 -7.46 -7.24 14.60
C ASP A 323 -7.00 -8.57 13.95
N ALA A 324 -5.96 -8.52 13.11
CA ALA A 324 -5.41 -9.63 12.34
C ALA A 324 -6.39 -10.30 11.38
N SER A 325 -7.56 -9.71 11.12
CA SER A 325 -8.56 -10.25 10.18
C SER A 325 -8.06 -10.32 8.74
N ASN A 326 -7.19 -9.39 8.35
CA ASN A 326 -6.49 -9.37 7.07
C ASN A 326 -5.19 -10.20 7.06
N GLY A 327 -4.87 -10.86 8.18
CA GLY A 327 -3.67 -11.69 8.32
C GLY A 327 -2.39 -10.90 8.59
N TRP A 328 -2.46 -9.62 8.97
CA TRP A 328 -1.29 -8.76 9.21
C TRP A 328 -0.81 -8.87 10.66
N GLY A 329 0.14 -9.78 10.88
CA GLY A 329 0.73 -10.02 12.18
C GLY A 329 -0.22 -10.74 13.15
N SER A 330 0.11 -10.65 14.44
CA SER A 330 -0.68 -11.26 15.53
C SER A 330 -1.18 -10.20 16.50
N VAL A 331 -2.47 -10.27 16.84
CA VAL A 331 -3.14 -9.35 17.78
C VAL A 331 -2.34 -9.20 19.07
N GLY A 332 -2.07 -7.95 19.46
CA GLY A 332 -1.27 -7.63 20.65
C GLY A 332 0.24 -7.59 20.40
N SER A 333 0.69 -7.85 19.17
CA SER A 333 2.10 -7.81 18.76
C SER A 333 2.30 -7.32 17.31
N ASN A 334 1.26 -6.76 16.71
CA ASN A 334 1.23 -6.25 15.34
C ASN A 334 1.15 -4.71 15.30
N GLY A 335 1.63 -4.04 16.34
CA GLY A 335 1.82 -2.58 16.34
C GLY A 335 2.89 -2.14 15.34
N GLY A 336 3.01 -0.83 15.17
CA GLY A 336 4.06 -0.24 14.32
C GLY A 336 5.25 0.28 15.12
N GLU A 337 6.41 0.35 14.46
CA GLU A 337 7.59 1.08 14.93
C GLU A 337 7.86 2.24 13.95
N ALA A 338 7.37 3.43 14.25
CA ALA A 338 7.29 4.50 13.26
C ALA A 338 8.16 5.72 13.61
N THR A 339 8.62 6.42 12.57
CA THR A 339 9.17 7.77 12.66
C THR A 339 8.41 8.70 11.72
N LEU A 340 7.95 9.83 12.24
CA LEU A 340 7.34 10.92 11.47
C LEU A 340 8.30 12.12 11.47
N ASN A 341 8.84 12.46 10.32
CA ASN A 341 9.72 13.60 10.12
C ASN A 341 9.00 14.73 9.39
N LEU A 342 8.90 15.89 10.05
CA LEU A 342 8.34 17.12 9.49
C LEU A 342 9.51 18.09 9.25
N SER A 343 9.71 18.52 8.00
CA SER A 343 10.73 19.51 7.64
C SER A 343 10.15 20.56 6.70
N GLU A 344 10.26 21.85 7.05
CA GLU A 344 9.57 22.93 6.32
C GLU A 344 8.07 22.64 6.13
N GLN A 345 7.48 21.92 7.08
CA GLN A 345 6.16 21.33 6.95
C GLN A 345 5.18 21.98 7.91
N THR A 346 4.04 22.42 7.38
CA THR A 346 2.89 22.80 8.22
C THR A 346 1.88 21.66 8.19
N ALA A 347 1.56 21.08 9.34
CA ALA A 347 0.66 19.95 9.46
C ALA A 347 -0.40 20.21 10.52
N THR A 348 -1.63 19.75 10.27
CA THR A 348 -2.73 19.79 11.23
C THR A 348 -3.33 18.41 11.36
N GLY A 349 -3.63 18.01 12.59
CA GLY A 349 -4.25 16.74 12.91
C GLY A 349 -3.65 16.10 14.15
N ASP A 350 -4.44 15.23 14.77
CA ASP A 350 -4.02 14.48 15.94
C ASP A 350 -3.09 13.32 15.53
N ILE A 351 -2.27 12.89 16.47
CA ILE A 351 -1.36 11.76 16.31
C ILE A 351 -1.71 10.71 17.36
N TYR A 352 -1.76 9.45 16.95
CA TYR A 352 -2.07 8.33 17.82
C TYR A 352 -1.00 7.24 17.72
N ALA A 353 -0.60 6.71 18.88
CA ALA A 353 0.21 5.51 19.02
C ALA A 353 -0.35 4.63 20.15
N ASP A 354 -0.68 3.38 19.84
CA ASP A 354 -1.26 2.46 20.83
C ASP A 354 -0.22 1.86 21.79
N SER A 355 -0.69 1.13 22.80
CA SER A 355 0.15 0.53 23.85
C SER A 355 1.14 -0.55 23.38
N ILE A 356 1.06 -0.98 22.12
CA ILE A 356 1.97 -1.97 21.53
C ILE A 356 2.83 -1.38 20.41
N SER A 357 2.75 -0.07 20.19
CA SER A 357 3.45 0.64 19.13
C SER A 357 4.47 1.64 19.67
N THR A 358 5.49 1.91 18.86
CA THR A 358 6.45 3.00 19.13
C THR A 358 6.39 4.06 18.03
N LEU A 359 6.54 5.33 18.43
CA LEU A 359 6.52 6.46 17.49
C LEU A 359 7.52 7.55 17.91
N GLU A 360 8.35 7.97 16.97
CA GLU A 360 9.17 9.18 17.06
C GLU A 360 8.58 10.27 16.16
N VAL A 361 8.38 11.47 16.70
CA VAL A 361 7.88 12.63 15.95
C VAL A 361 8.94 13.74 15.99
N ASN A 362 9.46 14.09 14.82
CA ASN A 362 10.54 15.06 14.65
C ASN A 362 10.04 16.29 13.91
N LEU A 363 10.14 17.46 14.55
CA LEU A 363 9.86 18.76 13.95
C LEU A 363 11.16 19.51 13.73
N ALA A 364 11.52 19.71 12.47
CA ALA A 364 12.74 20.40 12.06
C ALA A 364 12.47 21.49 11.01
N SER A 365 13.43 22.38 10.82
CA SER A 365 13.48 23.30 9.68
C SER A 365 12.23 24.18 9.54
N ASN A 366 11.85 24.92 10.58
CA ASN A 366 10.66 25.76 10.63
C ASN A 366 9.33 25.01 10.42
N SER A 367 9.23 23.78 10.93
CA SER A 367 7.98 23.02 10.86
C SER A 367 6.97 23.49 11.92
N GLN A 368 5.68 23.34 11.61
CA GLN A 368 4.58 23.69 12.49
C GLN A 368 3.60 22.53 12.56
N LEU A 369 3.36 22.01 13.75
CA LEU A 369 2.32 21.01 14.01
C LEU A 369 1.20 21.63 14.85
N THR A 370 -0.05 21.52 14.39
CA THR A 370 -1.24 21.81 15.21
C THR A 370 -2.03 20.53 15.44
N GLY A 371 -2.08 20.04 16.67
CA GLY A 371 -2.69 18.75 16.97
C GLY A 371 -2.43 18.27 18.39
N ALA A 372 -3.18 17.26 18.84
CA ALA A 372 -2.95 16.57 20.10
C ALA A 372 -2.31 15.20 19.83
N ILE A 373 -1.50 14.72 20.77
CA ILE A 373 -0.87 13.40 20.67
C ILE A 373 -1.41 12.51 21.78
N ASN A 374 -2.01 11.37 21.41
CA ASN A 374 -2.76 10.48 22.30
C ASN A 374 -3.77 11.23 23.18
N PRO A 375 -4.71 12.00 22.60
CA PRO A 375 -5.63 12.86 23.36
C PRO A 375 -6.58 12.09 24.30
N ASP A 376 -6.73 10.79 24.11
CA ASP A 376 -7.51 9.89 24.96
C ASP A 376 -6.77 9.45 26.24
N GLY A 377 -5.51 9.85 26.42
CA GLY A 377 -4.67 9.44 27.53
C GLY A 377 -3.99 8.08 27.34
N THR A 378 -4.08 7.49 26.14
CA THR A 378 -3.37 6.25 25.81
C THR A 378 -1.87 6.42 26.02
N THR A 379 -1.27 5.47 26.72
CA THR A 379 0.19 5.41 26.88
C THR A 379 0.75 4.41 25.86
N ALA A 380 1.46 4.92 24.85
CA ALA A 380 2.14 4.09 23.87
C ALA A 380 3.28 3.28 24.49
N ALA A 381 3.77 2.24 23.81
CA ALA A 381 4.97 1.53 24.25
C ALA A 381 6.21 2.46 24.25
N GLY A 382 6.25 3.39 23.29
CA GLY A 382 7.21 4.50 23.24
C GLY A 382 6.68 5.61 22.35
N LEU A 383 6.75 6.84 22.81
CA LEU A 383 6.29 8.00 22.05
C LEU A 383 7.17 9.20 22.37
N VAL A 384 8.07 9.51 21.45
CA VAL A 384 9.11 10.54 21.60
C VAL A 384 8.77 11.70 20.68
N VAL A 385 8.84 12.92 21.21
CA VAL A 385 8.72 14.14 20.40
C VAL A 385 10.02 14.92 20.50
N ALA A 386 10.61 15.25 19.35
CA ALA A 386 11.74 16.16 19.25
C ALA A 386 11.37 17.39 18.42
N ILE A 387 11.67 18.58 18.96
CA ILE A 387 11.39 19.86 18.29
C ILE A 387 12.68 20.68 18.26
N ASP A 388 13.10 21.10 17.07
CA ASP A 388 14.21 22.03 16.93
C ASP A 388 13.83 23.46 17.34
N SER A 389 14.82 24.34 17.52
CA SER A 389 14.57 25.71 17.98
C SER A 389 13.74 26.57 17.01
N SER A 390 13.60 26.14 15.75
CA SER A 390 12.90 26.89 14.69
C SER A 390 11.45 26.46 14.50
N SER A 391 11.07 25.32 15.06
CA SER A 391 9.78 24.66 14.84
C SER A 391 8.83 24.86 16.02
N THR A 392 7.53 24.67 15.80
CA THR A 392 6.51 24.83 16.85
C THR A 392 5.51 23.71 16.86
N TRP A 393 5.01 23.39 18.06
CA TRP A 393 3.88 22.50 18.26
C TRP A 393 2.79 23.21 19.05
N THR A 394 1.65 23.44 18.41
CA THR A 394 0.45 24.03 19.01
C THR A 394 -0.53 22.94 19.43
N LEU A 395 -0.86 22.87 20.72
CA LEU A 395 -1.76 21.86 21.24
C LEU A 395 -3.21 22.17 20.86
N SER A 396 -3.92 21.17 20.31
CA SER A 396 -5.39 21.18 20.13
C SER A 396 -6.14 20.44 21.25
N GLY A 397 -5.41 19.79 22.15
CA GLY A 397 -5.91 18.92 23.20
C GLY A 397 -4.80 18.54 24.18
N ASP A 398 -5.19 18.01 25.34
CA ASP A 398 -4.22 17.42 26.27
C ASP A 398 -3.45 16.32 25.54
N SER A 399 -2.13 16.28 25.73
CA SER A 399 -1.25 15.39 24.97
C SER A 399 -0.38 14.56 25.89
N TYR A 400 -0.18 13.30 25.54
CA TYR A 400 0.48 12.31 26.37
C TYR A 400 1.62 11.67 25.60
N ILE A 401 2.85 11.96 26.00
CA ILE A 401 4.07 11.44 25.38
C ILE A 401 4.98 10.81 26.44
N THR A 402 5.89 9.95 26.01
CA THR A 402 6.82 9.27 26.93
C THR A 402 8.10 10.07 27.14
N SER A 403 8.55 10.81 26.14
CA SER A 403 9.78 11.62 26.20
C SER A 403 9.68 12.85 25.30
N PHE A 404 10.33 13.92 25.72
CA PHE A 404 10.39 15.18 24.98
C PHE A 404 11.84 15.67 24.88
N SER A 405 12.24 16.13 23.69
CA SER A 405 13.53 16.76 23.44
C SER A 405 13.35 18.08 22.69
N GLY A 406 13.74 19.20 23.29
CA GLY A 406 13.55 20.53 22.72
C GLY A 406 13.34 21.57 23.81
N SER A 407 12.94 22.78 23.42
CA SER A 407 12.46 23.78 24.39
C SER A 407 10.94 23.71 24.51
N LEU A 408 10.42 23.77 25.75
CA LEU A 408 8.98 23.90 25.97
C LEU A 408 8.44 25.27 25.54
N ASP A 409 9.29 26.26 25.31
CA ASP A 409 8.90 27.53 24.68
C ASP A 409 8.41 27.33 23.24
N ASN A 410 8.80 26.23 22.58
CA ASN A 410 8.33 25.86 21.24
C ASN A 410 6.99 25.08 21.28
N VAL A 411 6.43 24.84 22.48
CA VAL A 411 5.14 24.15 22.65
C VAL A 411 4.09 25.15 23.12
N GLU A 412 3.15 25.49 22.25
CA GLU A 412 2.05 26.39 22.56
C GLU A 412 0.89 25.61 23.22
N GLN A 413 0.93 25.52 24.55
CA GLN A 413 -0.02 24.71 25.31
C GLN A 413 -1.44 25.31 25.39
N GLY A 414 -1.58 26.64 25.30
CA GLY A 414 -2.89 27.29 25.43
C GLY A 414 -3.60 26.94 26.75
N SER A 415 -4.78 26.34 26.67
CA SER A 415 -5.54 25.82 27.83
C SER A 415 -5.31 24.34 28.10
N TYR A 416 -4.50 23.67 27.29
CA TYR A 416 -4.22 22.24 27.36
C TYR A 416 -2.94 21.96 28.14
N THR A 417 -2.72 20.69 28.48
CA THR A 417 -1.53 20.25 29.18
C THR A 417 -0.76 19.22 28.36
N LEU A 418 0.54 19.42 28.23
CA LEU A 418 1.45 18.37 27.79
C LEU A 418 1.85 17.50 28.99
N TYR A 419 1.58 16.20 28.95
CA TYR A 419 2.06 15.22 29.92
C TYR A 419 3.26 14.46 29.33
N VAL A 420 4.42 14.61 29.94
CA VAL A 420 5.63 13.84 29.61
C VAL A 420 5.82 12.79 30.68
N ASN A 421 5.72 11.52 30.28
CA ASN A 421 5.81 10.37 31.18
C ASN A 421 4.88 10.51 32.40
N GLY A 422 3.63 10.91 32.15
CA GLY A 422 2.59 11.10 33.17
C GLY A 422 2.75 12.36 34.05
N THR A 423 3.73 13.22 33.77
CA THR A 423 3.93 14.47 34.53
C THR A 423 3.62 15.67 33.64
N ALA A 424 2.81 16.62 34.13
CA ALA A 424 2.53 17.86 33.41
C ALA A 424 3.82 18.65 33.17
N ALA A 425 4.10 18.99 31.92
CA ALA A 425 5.24 19.78 31.50
C ALA A 425 4.94 21.28 31.59
N SER A 426 5.88 22.04 32.12
CA SER A 426 5.81 23.51 32.19
C SER A 426 7.12 24.09 31.69
N ALA A 427 7.05 25.15 30.89
CA ALA A 427 8.21 25.92 30.44
C ALA A 427 9.00 26.54 31.62
#